data_AF-A0A534V827-F1
#
_entry.id   AF-A0A534V827-F1
#
_cell.length_a   1.000
_cell.length_b   1.000
_cell.length_c   1.000
_cell.angle_alpha   90.00
_cell.angle_beta   90.00
_cell.angle_gamma   90.00
#
_symmetry.space_group_name_H-M   'P 1'
#
loop_
_entity.id
_entity.type
_entity.pdbx_description
1 polymer ?
#
loop_
_entity_poly.entity_id
_entity_poly.type
_entity_poly.pdbx_seq_one_letter_code
_entity_poly.pdbx_strand_id
1 'polypeptide(L)'
;VDAIMQFLRTSLGEESGTFGIHHGGHPEIERQDIRQPIFIVGLPRTGTTILPELLAQDPANRVPMTWEVMHPWPPPERATYRTDPRIAQVEKHFAGVDRLVPGFKAMHPMGAELPQECVALTAHDFASMLFSTTHDVPSYDAWLKPGHATGQEP
;
A
#
# COMPACT_ATOMS: atom_id res chain seq x y z
N VAL A 1 11.04 16.82 4.12
CA VAL A 1 12.01 15.86 4.71
C VAL A 1 11.41 15.19 5.94
N ASP A 2 10.88 15.92 6.91
CA ASP A 2 10.37 15.32 8.16
C ASP A 2 9.16 14.38 7.99
N ALA A 3 8.20 14.71 7.12
CA ALA A 3 7.07 13.83 6.82
C ALA A 3 7.49 12.53 6.09
N ILE A 4 8.48 12.64 5.18
CA ILE A 4 9.09 11.48 4.51
C ILE A 4 9.79 10.62 5.56
N MET A 5 10.63 11.19 6.40
CA MET A 5 11.34 10.44 7.45
C MET A 5 10.40 9.81 8.48
N GLN A 6 9.23 10.41 8.75
CA GLN A 6 8.18 9.84 9.59
C GLN A 6 7.52 8.62 8.92
N PHE A 7 7.18 8.71 7.63
CA PHE A 7 6.68 7.58 6.83
C PHE A 7 7.72 6.45 6.80
N LEU A 8 8.99 6.76 6.56
CA LEU A 8 10.08 5.77 6.53
C LEU A 8 10.29 5.07 7.87
N ARG A 9 10.25 5.80 8.99
CA ARG A 9 10.35 5.19 10.33
C ARG A 9 9.16 4.29 10.67
N THR A 10 7.97 4.63 10.18
CA THR A 10 6.76 3.85 10.44
C THR A 10 6.69 2.60 9.55
N SER A 11 7.17 2.70 8.32
CA SER A 11 7.10 1.65 7.30
C SER A 11 8.25 0.65 7.35
N LEU A 12 9.44 1.03 7.85
CA LEU A 12 10.63 0.17 7.79
C LEU A 12 10.93 -0.60 9.07
N GLY A 13 10.36 -0.22 10.22
CA GLY A 13 10.67 -0.89 11.49
C GLY A 13 12.13 -0.67 11.91
N GLU A 14 12.40 -0.66 13.21
CA GLU A 14 13.78 -0.58 13.70
C GLU A 14 14.53 -1.90 13.42
N GLU A 15 15.50 -1.79 12.50
CA GLU A 15 16.71 -2.58 12.23
C GLU A 15 16.80 -4.05 12.70
N SER A 16 16.89 -4.94 11.70
CA SER A 16 17.99 -5.93 11.66
C SER A 16 18.50 -6.07 10.23
N GLY A 17 19.75 -5.66 10.03
CA GLY A 17 20.39 -5.51 8.72
C GLY A 17 20.59 -6.83 7.99
N THR A 18 19.69 -7.16 7.07
CA THR A 18 19.91 -7.92 5.84
C THR A 18 18.74 -7.61 4.91
N PHE A 19 18.99 -7.07 3.70
CA PHE A 19 17.94 -6.80 2.70
C PHE A 19 17.55 -8.12 2.01
N GLY A 20 17.09 -9.08 2.80
CA GLY A 20 16.43 -10.30 2.35
C GLY A 20 14.98 -10.24 2.81
N ILE A 21 14.05 -10.81 2.05
CA ILE A 21 12.66 -10.92 2.51
C ILE A 21 12.66 -11.84 3.73
N HIS A 22 12.72 -11.25 4.92
CA HIS A 22 12.60 -12.00 6.15
C HIS A 22 11.14 -12.40 6.29
N HIS A 23 10.79 -13.60 5.82
CA HIS A 23 9.44 -14.17 5.97
C HIS A 23 9.06 -14.44 7.44
N GLY A 24 9.86 -14.00 8.43
CA GLY A 24 9.55 -14.04 9.86
C GLY A 24 9.00 -15.37 10.38
N GLY A 25 9.48 -16.50 9.82
CA GLY A 25 9.02 -17.85 10.17
C GLY A 25 7.92 -18.45 9.26
N HIS A 26 7.58 -17.79 8.15
CA HIS A 26 6.53 -18.19 7.20
C HIS A 26 7.07 -18.54 5.78
N PRO A 27 7.97 -19.53 5.63
CA PRO A 27 8.52 -19.91 4.32
C PRO A 27 7.45 -20.46 3.35
N GLU A 28 6.27 -20.82 3.83
CA GLU A 28 5.12 -21.21 3.00
C GLU A 28 4.58 -20.10 2.11
N ILE A 29 4.90 -18.84 2.40
CA ILE A 29 4.48 -17.70 1.57
C ILE A 29 5.12 -17.79 0.18
N GLU A 30 6.40 -18.14 0.09
CA GLU A 30 7.12 -18.29 -1.19
C GLU A 30 6.54 -19.39 -2.10
N ARG A 31 5.79 -20.34 -1.52
CA ARG A 31 5.18 -21.45 -2.24
C ARG A 31 3.75 -21.18 -2.69
N GLN A 32 3.19 -20.02 -2.36
CA GLN A 32 1.84 -19.65 -2.78
C GLN A 32 1.83 -19.35 -4.29
N ASP A 33 0.84 -19.89 -4.98
CA ASP A 33 0.62 -19.68 -6.41
C ASP A 33 -0.47 -18.62 -6.61
N ILE A 34 -0.11 -17.48 -7.20
CA ILE A 34 -1.04 -16.39 -7.53
C ILE A 34 -1.58 -16.61 -8.95
N ARG A 35 -2.76 -17.21 -9.03
CA ARG A 35 -3.39 -17.58 -10.31
C ARG A 35 -4.28 -16.46 -10.84
N GLN A 36 -4.10 -16.14 -12.13
CA GLN A 36 -4.97 -15.23 -12.89
C GLN A 36 -5.21 -13.86 -12.19
N PRO A 37 -4.16 -13.13 -11.78
CA PRO A 37 -4.33 -11.82 -11.16
C PRO A 37 -4.96 -10.81 -12.14
N ILE A 38 -5.85 -9.97 -11.62
CA ILE A 38 -6.45 -8.86 -12.36
C ILE A 38 -5.70 -7.58 -12.00
N PHE A 39 -5.11 -6.92 -12.99
CA PHE A 39 -4.48 -5.61 -12.81
C PHE A 39 -5.36 -4.52 -13.41
N ILE A 40 -5.65 -3.50 -12.60
CA ILE A 40 -6.36 -2.30 -13.03
C ILE A 40 -5.32 -1.21 -13.20
N VAL A 41 -5.14 -0.75 -14.44
CA VAL A 41 -4.19 0.32 -14.78
C VAL A 41 -4.94 1.39 -15.55
N GLY A 42 -4.69 2.64 -15.21
CA GLY A 42 -5.30 3.79 -15.86
C GLY A 42 -4.76 5.09 -15.28
N LEU A 43 -5.11 6.20 -15.93
CA LEU A 43 -4.81 7.52 -15.38
C LEU A 43 -5.64 7.75 -14.11
N PRO A 44 -5.15 8.59 -13.17
CA PRO A 44 -5.99 9.05 -12.08
C PRO A 44 -7.30 9.62 -12.60
N ARG A 45 -8.40 9.39 -11.86
CA ARG A 45 -9.74 9.94 -12.13
C ARG A 45 -10.51 9.32 -13.31
N THR A 46 -10.12 8.14 -13.80
CA THR A 46 -10.86 7.40 -14.84
C THR A 46 -11.72 6.25 -14.31
N GLY A 47 -12.06 6.27 -13.01
CA GLY A 47 -12.86 5.22 -12.37
C GLY A 47 -12.04 4.00 -11.90
N THR A 48 -10.72 4.10 -11.87
CA THR A 48 -9.82 3.04 -11.36
C THR A 48 -10.00 2.75 -9.87
N THR A 49 -10.63 3.64 -9.09
CA THR A 49 -10.92 3.45 -7.66
C THR A 49 -12.21 2.68 -7.41
N ILE A 50 -13.28 2.94 -8.18
CA ILE A 50 -14.57 2.23 -7.98
C ILE A 50 -14.53 0.79 -8.51
N LEU A 51 -13.72 0.53 -9.53
CA LEU A 51 -13.61 -0.81 -10.11
C LEU A 51 -13.11 -1.88 -9.11
N PRO A 52 -12.03 -1.69 -8.34
CA PRO A 52 -11.62 -2.66 -7.32
C PRO A 52 -12.65 -2.80 -6.19
N GLU A 53 -13.37 -1.73 -5.82
CA GLU A 53 -14.48 -1.82 -4.84
C GLU A 53 -15.61 -2.73 -5.33
N LEU A 54 -15.95 -2.65 -6.62
CA LEU A 54 -16.93 -3.55 -7.24
C LEU A 54 -16.43 -4.99 -7.30
N LEU A 55 -15.18 -5.21 -7.71
CA LEU A 55 -14.59 -6.55 -7.74
C LEU A 55 -14.53 -7.19 -6.34
N ALA A 56 -14.31 -6.38 -5.29
CA ALA A 56 -14.27 -6.82 -3.90
C ALA A 56 -15.62 -7.32 -3.36
N GLN A 57 -16.73 -7.03 -4.05
CA GLN A 57 -18.05 -7.57 -3.68
C GLN A 57 -18.19 -9.06 -4.00
N ASP A 58 -17.37 -9.59 -4.92
CA ASP A 58 -17.35 -11.02 -5.22
C ASP A 58 -16.42 -11.74 -4.23
N PRO A 59 -16.92 -12.68 -3.41
CA PRO A 59 -16.10 -13.43 -2.46
C PRO A 59 -15.03 -14.33 -3.11
N ALA A 60 -15.12 -14.57 -4.42
CA ALA A 60 -14.07 -15.26 -5.18
C ALA A 60 -12.85 -14.35 -5.46
N ASN A 61 -13.01 -13.03 -5.35
CA ASN A 61 -11.93 -12.06 -5.54
C ASN A 61 -11.36 -11.63 -4.19
N ARG A 62 -10.05 -11.36 -4.19
CA ARG A 62 -9.38 -10.67 -3.10
C ARG A 62 -8.77 -9.38 -3.62
N VAL A 63 -9.04 -8.29 -2.92
CA VAL A 63 -8.36 -7.00 -3.10
C VAL A 63 -7.55 -6.68 -1.85
N PRO A 64 -6.40 -6.02 -1.98
CA PRO A 64 -5.64 -5.57 -0.81
C PRO A 64 -6.40 -4.42 -0.13
N MET A 65 -6.72 -4.59 1.14
CA MET A 65 -7.38 -3.57 1.95
C MET A 65 -6.35 -2.59 2.50
N THR A 66 -6.77 -1.35 2.74
CA THR A 66 -5.88 -0.28 3.23
C THR A 66 -5.15 -0.65 4.52
N TRP A 67 -5.82 -1.31 5.47
CA TRP A 67 -5.17 -1.74 6.70
C TRP A 67 -4.10 -2.83 6.49
N GLU A 68 -4.29 -3.71 5.50
CA GLU A 68 -3.31 -4.74 5.13
C GLU A 68 -2.08 -4.09 4.51
N VAL A 69 -2.27 -3.09 3.65
CA VAL A 69 -1.17 -2.41 2.95
C VAL A 69 -0.38 -1.50 3.90
N MET A 70 -1.06 -0.79 4.82
CA MET A 70 -0.38 0.08 5.79
C MET A 70 0.42 -0.70 6.84
N HIS A 71 -0.02 -1.92 7.14
CA HIS A 71 0.60 -2.77 8.15
C HIS A 71 0.70 -4.22 7.63
N PRO A 72 1.59 -4.47 6.64
CA PRO A 72 1.64 -5.75 5.92
C PRO A 72 2.23 -6.91 6.75
N TRP A 73 2.94 -6.58 7.82
CA TRP A 73 3.58 -7.55 8.71
C TRP A 73 3.19 -7.32 10.18
N PRO A 74 2.95 -8.39 10.97
CA PRO A 74 2.83 -9.81 10.57
C PRO A 74 1.61 -10.08 9.68
N PRO A 75 1.57 -11.18 8.91
CA PRO A 75 0.43 -11.48 8.05
C PRO A 75 -0.83 -11.69 8.92
N PRO A 76 -2.01 -11.28 8.44
CA PRO A 76 -3.23 -11.43 9.22
C PRO A 76 -3.65 -12.89 9.35
N GLU A 77 -4.14 -13.25 10.53
CA GLU A 77 -4.66 -14.59 10.80
C GLU A 77 -6.09 -14.75 10.27
N ARG A 78 -6.40 -15.90 9.68
CA ARG A 78 -7.74 -16.18 9.13
C ARG A 78 -8.84 -16.07 10.19
N ALA A 79 -8.55 -16.49 11.43
CA ALA A 79 -9.53 -16.53 12.52
C ALA A 79 -9.95 -15.14 13.00
N THR A 80 -9.04 -14.16 12.95
CA THR A 80 -9.25 -12.80 13.45
C THR A 80 -9.28 -11.76 12.34
N TYR A 81 -9.27 -12.18 11.07
CA TYR A 81 -9.13 -11.29 9.91
C TYR A 81 -10.09 -10.10 9.91
N ARG A 82 -11.36 -10.32 10.28
CA ARG A 82 -12.41 -9.28 10.33
C ARG A 82 -12.41 -8.45 11.62
N THR A 83 -11.59 -8.84 12.58
CA THR A 83 -11.46 -8.19 13.89
C THR A 83 -10.00 -7.87 14.20
N ASP A 84 -9.15 -7.77 13.18
CA ASP A 84 -7.74 -7.50 13.35
C ASP A 84 -7.57 -6.12 13.99
N PRO A 85 -6.78 -5.97 15.08
CA PRO A 85 -6.64 -4.69 15.77
C PRO A 85 -6.11 -3.57 14.87
N ARG A 86 -5.40 -3.90 13.78
CA ARG A 86 -4.91 -2.92 12.80
C ARG A 86 -6.04 -2.20 12.08
N ILE A 87 -7.22 -2.81 11.93
CA ILE A 87 -8.39 -2.15 11.33
C ILE A 87 -8.75 -0.91 12.15
N ALA A 88 -8.92 -1.08 13.47
CA ALA A 88 -9.26 0.03 14.36
C ALA A 88 -8.14 1.08 14.45
N GLN A 89 -6.87 0.65 14.39
CA GLN A 89 -5.72 1.55 14.37
C GLN A 89 -5.74 2.46 13.13
N VAL A 90 -5.98 1.89 11.95
CA VAL A 90 -6.02 2.63 10.68
C VAL A 90 -7.26 3.51 10.59
N GLU A 91 -8.40 3.06 11.08
CA GLU A 91 -9.59 3.93 11.19
C GLU A 91 -9.32 5.15 12.08
N LYS A 92 -8.64 4.96 13.22
CA LYS A 92 -8.24 6.06 14.10
C LYS A 92 -7.28 7.03 13.39
N HIS A 93 -6.36 6.52 12.57
CA HIS A 93 -5.46 7.35 11.77
C HIS A 93 -6.26 8.25 10.81
N PHE A 94 -7.17 7.68 10.01
CA PHE A 94 -7.98 8.48 9.08
C PHE A 94 -8.96 9.42 9.77
N ALA A 95 -9.49 9.06 10.94
CA ALA A 95 -10.26 9.99 11.77
C ALA A 95 -9.40 11.15 12.30
N GLY A 96 -8.09 10.96 12.47
CA GLY A 96 -7.15 12.04 12.77
C GLY A 96 -6.97 12.99 11.57
N VAL A 97 -6.77 12.42 10.38
CA VAL A 97 -6.62 13.19 9.13
C VAL A 97 -7.85 14.05 8.86
N ASP A 98 -9.06 13.47 8.97
CA ASP A 98 -10.31 14.19 8.71
C ASP A 98 -10.56 15.34 9.70
N ARG A 99 -10.05 15.25 10.93
CA ARG A 99 -10.08 16.36 11.89
C ARG A 99 -9.13 17.49 11.51
N LEU A 100 -7.96 17.17 10.96
CA LEU A 100 -6.96 18.14 10.54
C LEU A 100 -7.32 18.81 9.21
N VAL A 101 -7.96 18.05 8.31
CA VAL A 101 -8.39 18.51 7.00
C VAL A 101 -9.89 18.19 6.86
N PRO A 102 -10.77 19.06 7.39
CA PRO A 102 -12.22 18.84 7.32
C PRO A 102 -12.69 18.63 5.87
N GLY A 103 -13.48 17.58 5.64
CA GLY A 103 -14.01 17.25 4.31
C GLY A 103 -13.05 16.46 3.43
N PHE A 104 -11.87 16.08 3.93
CA PHE A 104 -10.91 15.27 3.19
C PHE A 104 -11.53 13.96 2.69
N LYS A 105 -12.27 13.24 3.55
CA LYS A 105 -12.90 11.96 3.17
C LYS A 105 -13.98 12.09 2.09
N ALA A 106 -14.58 13.27 1.94
CA ALA A 106 -15.55 13.53 0.88
C ALA A 106 -14.86 13.69 -0.50
N MET A 107 -13.65 14.24 -0.53
CA MET A 107 -12.86 14.38 -1.75
C MET A 107 -12.09 13.11 -2.11
N HIS A 108 -11.65 12.38 -1.08
CA HIS A 108 -10.83 11.18 -1.22
C HIS A 108 -11.34 10.11 -0.25
N PRO A 109 -12.28 9.26 -0.69
CA PRO A 109 -12.81 8.17 0.13
C PRO A 109 -11.66 7.29 0.64
N MET A 110 -11.47 7.28 1.96
CA MET A 110 -10.47 6.46 2.64
C MET A 110 -11.06 5.83 3.90
N GLY A 111 -10.72 4.56 4.10
CA GLY A 111 -11.11 3.74 5.23
C GLY A 111 -10.20 2.54 5.31
N ALA A 112 -10.07 1.96 6.50
CA ALA A 112 -9.22 0.80 6.75
C ALA A 112 -9.60 -0.37 5.84
N GLU A 113 -10.90 -0.63 5.70
CA GLU A 113 -11.45 -1.73 4.89
C GLU A 113 -11.83 -1.33 3.46
N LEU A 114 -11.35 -0.18 2.97
CA LEU A 114 -11.45 0.16 1.55
C LEU A 114 -10.25 -0.40 0.77
N PRO A 115 -10.44 -0.82 -0.51
CA PRO A 115 -9.36 -1.29 -1.37
C PRO A 115 -8.26 -0.25 -1.52
N GLN A 116 -7.01 -0.71 -1.59
CA GLN A 116 -5.84 0.15 -1.69
C GLN A 116 -5.08 -0.07 -2.99
N GLU A 117 -4.47 1.00 -3.50
CA GLU A 117 -3.72 1.00 -4.76
C GLU A 117 -2.28 0.47 -4.54
N CYS A 118 -1.73 -0.16 -5.59
CA CYS A 118 -0.38 -0.75 -5.54
C CYS A 118 0.74 0.28 -5.30
N VAL A 119 0.50 1.58 -5.57
CA VAL A 119 1.45 2.66 -5.31
C VAL A 119 1.84 2.76 -3.83
N ALA A 120 0.96 2.35 -2.91
CA ALA A 120 1.27 2.29 -1.48
C ALA A 120 2.19 1.10 -1.16
N LEU A 121 2.04 -0.03 -1.86
CA LEU A 121 2.92 -1.19 -1.70
C LEU A 121 4.32 -0.92 -2.27
N THR A 122 4.40 -0.39 -3.50
CA THR A 122 5.71 -0.09 -4.13
C THR A 122 6.45 1.06 -3.46
N ALA A 123 5.76 1.86 -2.63
CA ALA A 123 6.41 2.89 -1.83
C ALA A 123 7.35 2.30 -0.77
N HIS A 124 7.13 1.06 -0.32
CA HIS A 124 8.04 0.36 0.59
C HIS A 124 9.40 0.02 -0.07
N ASP A 125 9.42 -0.10 -1.40
CA ASP A 125 10.64 -0.33 -2.19
C ASP A 125 11.21 0.98 -2.77
N PHE A 126 10.68 2.13 -2.34
CA PHE A 126 11.04 3.44 -2.88
C PHE A 126 10.88 3.55 -4.41
N ALA A 127 10.07 2.69 -5.03
CA ALA A 127 9.86 2.62 -6.47
C ALA A 127 8.38 2.86 -6.80
N SER A 128 7.86 4.00 -6.34
CA SER A 128 6.46 4.39 -6.47
C SER A 128 6.27 5.80 -7.00
N MET A 129 5.28 5.96 -7.87
CA MET A 129 4.83 7.29 -8.29
C MET A 129 4.16 8.09 -7.16
N LEU A 130 3.89 7.48 -6.00
CA LEU A 130 3.32 8.15 -4.83
C LEU A 130 4.17 9.35 -4.38
N PHE A 131 5.51 9.25 -4.46
CA PHE A 131 6.38 10.34 -4.04
C PHE A 131 6.28 11.54 -5.00
N SER A 132 6.25 11.27 -6.31
CA SER A 132 6.06 12.27 -7.37
C SER A 132 4.74 13.04 -7.24
N THR A 133 3.68 12.38 -6.79
CA THR A 133 2.35 13.01 -6.66
C THR A 133 2.19 13.81 -5.36
N THR A 134 3.04 13.58 -4.37
CA THR A 134 2.93 14.19 -3.03
C THR A 134 4.06 15.17 -2.71
N HIS A 135 5.17 15.13 -3.45
CA HIS A 135 6.35 15.95 -3.22
C HIS A 135 6.94 16.45 -4.55
N ASP A 136 7.65 17.58 -4.49
CA ASP A 136 8.44 18.09 -5.61
C ASP A 136 9.81 17.38 -5.63
N VAL A 137 9.90 16.29 -6.39
CA VAL A 137 11.07 15.39 -6.43
C VAL A 137 11.52 15.05 -7.86
N PRO A 138 11.88 16.03 -8.69
CA PRO A 138 12.15 15.82 -10.11
C PRO A 138 13.34 14.88 -10.41
N SER A 139 14.32 14.79 -9.51
CA SER A 139 15.44 13.84 -9.64
C SER A 139 14.99 12.39 -9.42
N TYR A 140 14.06 12.16 -8.49
CA TYR A 140 13.44 10.87 -8.26
C TYR A 140 12.57 10.47 -9.47
N ASP A 141 11.80 11.41 -10.02
CA ASP A 141 10.97 11.16 -11.20
C ASP A 141 11.81 10.79 -12.42
N ALA A 142 12.97 11.43 -12.58
CA ALA A 142 13.91 11.06 -13.63
C ALA A 142 14.48 9.65 -13.41
N TRP A 143 14.78 9.29 -12.17
CA TRP A 143 15.24 7.94 -11.81
C TRP A 143 14.15 6.87 -11.99
N LEU A 144 12.88 7.15 -11.69
CA LEU A 144 11.79 6.18 -11.74
C LEU A 144 11.38 5.78 -13.18
N LYS A 145 11.81 6.53 -14.20
CA LYS A 145 11.41 6.30 -15.60
C LYS A 145 11.70 4.86 -16.08
N PRO A 146 10.92 4.36 -17.07
CA PRO A 146 11.07 3.00 -17.59
C PRO A 146 12.52 2.75 -18.07
N GLY A 147 13.24 1.90 -17.34
CA GLY A 147 14.67 1.65 -17.49
C GLY A 147 15.27 1.08 -16.21
N HIS A 148 15.03 1.72 -15.06
CA HIS A 148 15.59 1.24 -13.79
C HIS A 148 14.76 0.16 -13.09
N ALA A 149 13.43 0.17 -13.23
CA ALA A 149 12.53 -0.79 -12.58
C ALA A 149 12.69 -2.25 -13.07
N THR A 150 13.39 -2.48 -14.19
CA THR A 150 13.69 -3.83 -14.73
C THR A 150 15.05 -4.36 -14.30
N GLY A 151 15.81 -3.63 -13.46
CA GLY A 151 17.19 -3.99 -13.13
C GLY A 151 18.16 -3.89 -14.31
N GLN A 152 17.78 -3.18 -15.37
CA GLN A 152 18.70 -2.83 -16.46
C GLN A 152 19.36 -1.50 -16.10
N GLU A 153 20.63 -1.57 -15.71
CA GLU A 153 21.50 -0.39 -15.68
C GLU A 153 21.57 0.24 -17.10
N PRO A 154 21.76 1.57 -17.20
CA PRO A 154 21.94 2.25 -18.48
C PRO A 154 23.13 1.74 -19.30
#